data_AF-A0A6N8HJP7-F1
#
_entry.id   AF-A0A6N8HJP7-F1
#
_cell.length_a   1.000
_cell.length_b   1.000
_cell.length_c   1.000
_cell.angle_alpha   90.00
_cell.angle_beta   90.00
_cell.angle_gamma   90.00
#
_symmetry.space_group_name_H-M   'P 1'
#
loop_
_entity.id
_entity.type
_entity.pdbx_description
1 polymer ?
#
loop_
_entity_poly.entity_id
_entity_poly.type
_entity_poly.pdbx_seq_one_letter_code
_entity_poly.pdbx_strand_id
1 'polypeptide(L)'
;MFPHQGFFRKDNYPAHAEVAEDANLLYIPISQFENFLITHPEICIKLFRVLGELIVDLQTRLEEKILHTTTEQIIKLLLRLSQSHGEKRPDDLIRVTTLFTNRELANMIGSSRETVSRTLTQLKKKKLIASDQNGHMLINFEELHKEIII
;
A
#
# COMPACT_ATOMS: atom_id res chain seq x y z
N MET A 1 10.34 18.69 -11.15
CA MET A 1 10.30 18.87 -12.61
C MET A 1 9.48 17.74 -13.21
N PHE A 2 8.47 18.04 -14.00
CA PHE A 2 7.64 17.05 -14.69
C PHE A 2 7.16 17.63 -16.03
N PRO A 3 6.81 16.79 -17.02
CA PRO A 3 7.13 15.36 -17.09
C PRO A 3 8.61 15.14 -17.47
N HIS A 4 9.34 14.32 -16.71
CA HIS A 4 10.75 14.01 -17.01
C HIS A 4 10.91 12.91 -18.07
N GLN A 5 9.81 12.27 -18.47
CA GLN A 5 9.82 11.17 -19.45
C GLN A 5 10.12 11.63 -20.88
N GLY A 6 9.79 12.89 -21.19
CA GLY A 6 10.08 13.50 -22.50
C GLY A 6 11.58 13.61 -22.82
N PHE A 7 12.47 13.45 -21.83
CA PHE A 7 13.91 13.45 -22.06
C PHE A 7 14.44 12.19 -22.74
N PHE A 8 13.76 11.05 -22.55
CA PHE A 8 14.30 9.75 -22.99
C PHE A 8 13.34 9.00 -23.92
N ARG A 9 12.06 9.39 -23.97
CA ARG A 9 11.03 8.74 -24.77
C ARG A 9 10.18 9.80 -25.47
N LYS A 10 9.78 9.52 -26.72
CA LYS A 10 8.90 10.38 -27.52
C LYS A 10 7.43 10.00 -27.41
N ASP A 11 7.12 9.07 -26.50
CA ASP A 11 5.81 8.48 -26.33
C ASP A 11 4.93 9.42 -25.49
N ASN A 12 3.60 9.31 -25.61
CA ASN A 12 2.68 10.11 -24.79
C ASN A 12 2.89 9.83 -23.30
N TYR A 13 2.95 10.89 -22.49
CA TYR A 13 3.03 10.76 -21.05
C TYR A 13 1.73 10.13 -20.50
N PRO A 14 1.79 9.07 -19.68
CA PRO A 14 0.61 8.31 -19.26
C PRO A 14 -0.20 9.00 -18.16
N ALA A 15 0.10 10.27 -17.86
CA ALA A 15 -0.56 11.05 -16.83
C ALA A 15 -0.83 12.47 -17.32
N HIS A 16 -1.78 13.13 -16.66
CA HIS A 16 -2.05 14.55 -16.85
C HIS A 16 -1.58 15.32 -15.62
N ALA A 17 -1.28 16.60 -15.82
CA ALA A 17 -0.97 17.52 -14.74
C ALA A 17 -2.09 18.56 -14.65
N GLU A 18 -2.51 18.85 -13.43
CA GLU A 18 -3.51 19.86 -13.11
C GLU A 18 -2.93 20.82 -12.08
N VAL A 19 -3.28 22.09 -12.20
CA VAL A 19 -2.88 23.14 -11.28
C VAL A 19 -3.93 23.23 -10.17
N ALA A 20 -3.53 22.94 -8.93
CA ALA A 20 -4.46 22.88 -7.78
C ALA A 20 -4.77 24.25 -7.15
N GLU A 21 -3.89 25.22 -7.34
CA GLU A 21 -3.98 26.59 -6.82
C GLU A 21 -3.27 27.56 -7.79
N ASP A 22 -3.53 28.86 -7.68
CA ASP A 22 -2.91 29.86 -8.56
C ASP A 22 -1.38 29.71 -8.60
N ALA A 23 -0.84 29.37 -9.78
CA ALA A 23 0.56 29.00 -9.94
C ALA A 23 1.19 29.62 -11.18
N ASN A 24 2.49 29.95 -11.07
CA ASN A 24 3.33 30.33 -12.19
C ASN A 24 4.16 29.13 -12.64
N LEU A 25 4.13 28.84 -13.93
CA LEU A 25 4.84 27.70 -14.52
C LEU A 25 6.08 28.17 -15.29
N LEU A 26 7.18 27.47 -15.07
CA LEU A 26 8.39 27.57 -15.88
C LEU A 26 8.51 26.30 -16.71
N TYR A 27 8.76 26.44 -18.01
CA TYR A 27 9.02 25.32 -18.89
C TYR A 27 10.35 25.52 -19.62
N ILE A 28 11.03 24.42 -19.88
CA ILE A 28 12.26 24.39 -20.67
C ILE A 28 12.01 23.42 -21.82
N PRO A 29 12.17 23.84 -23.09
CA PRO A 29 12.09 22.92 -24.22
C PRO A 29 13.13 21.80 -24.10
N ILE A 30 12.72 20.56 -24.41
CA ILE A 30 13.59 19.37 -24.29
C ILE A 30 14.92 19.58 -25.01
N SER A 31 14.89 20.09 -26.25
CA SER A 31 16.09 20.34 -27.05
C SER A 31 17.05 21.37 -26.41
N GLN A 32 16.52 22.38 -25.71
CA GLN A 32 17.36 23.35 -24.99
C GLN A 32 17.99 22.72 -23.76
N PHE A 33 17.24 21.88 -23.05
CA PHE A 33 17.75 21.16 -21.89
C PHE A 33 18.80 20.12 -22.29
N GLU A 34 18.61 19.39 -23.39
CA GLU A 34 19.60 18.46 -23.94
C GLU A 34 20.92 19.16 -24.27
N ASN A 35 20.84 20.29 -24.98
CA ASN A 35 22.02 21.12 -25.27
C ASN A 35 22.68 21.65 -23.98
N PHE A 36 21.89 22.01 -22.97
CA PHE A 36 22.41 22.42 -21.67
C PHE A 36 23.18 21.29 -20.97
N LEU A 37 22.67 20.06 -21.01
CA LEU A 37 23.36 18.89 -20.45
C LEU A 37 24.66 18.55 -21.19
N ILE A 38 24.68 18.69 -22.52
CA ILE A 38 25.89 18.50 -23.33
C ILE A 38 26.96 19.52 -22.97
N THR A 39 26.56 20.77 -22.74
CA THR A 39 27.48 21.87 -22.41
C THR A 39 27.91 21.88 -20.94
N HIS A 40 27.16 21.22 -20.05
CA HIS A 40 27.41 21.16 -18.60
C HIS A 40 27.30 19.71 -18.09
N PRO A 41 28.25 18.83 -18.43
CA PRO A 41 28.19 17.40 -18.12
C PRO A 41 28.16 17.09 -16.62
N GLU A 42 28.65 17.98 -15.75
CA GLU A 42 28.54 17.87 -14.31
C GLU A 42 27.07 17.85 -13.82
N ILE A 43 26.16 18.46 -14.57
CA ILE A 43 24.73 18.45 -14.28
C ILE A 43 24.12 17.08 -14.57
N CYS A 44 24.66 16.32 -15.54
CA CYS A 44 24.22 14.96 -15.83
C CYS A 44 24.38 14.04 -14.60
N ILE A 45 25.45 14.20 -13.81
CA ILE A 45 25.65 13.42 -12.58
C ILE A 45 24.53 13.73 -11.57
N LYS A 46 24.15 15.00 -11.42
CA LYS A 46 23.05 15.40 -10.53
C LYS A 46 21.72 14.85 -11.03
N LEU A 47 21.49 14.88 -12.34
CA LEU A 47 20.29 14.30 -12.97
C LEU A 47 20.19 12.79 -12.71
N PHE A 48 21.29 12.04 -12.88
CA PHE A 48 21.31 10.61 -12.59
C PHE A 48 21.03 10.30 -11.12
N ARG A 49 21.50 11.13 -10.18
CA ARG A 49 21.17 10.95 -8.76
C ARG A 49 19.67 11.10 -8.51
N VAL A 50 19.05 12.14 -9.07
CA VAL A 50 17.59 12.34 -8.96
C VAL A 50 16.80 11.19 -9.59
N LEU A 51 17.23 10.69 -10.75
CA LEU A 51 16.60 9.52 -11.38
C LEU A 51 16.78 8.25 -10.55
N GLY A 52 17.95 8.06 -9.93
CA GLY A 52 18.21 6.94 -9.03
C GLY A 52 17.32 6.97 -7.79
N GLU A 53 17.16 8.14 -7.16
CA GLU A 53 16.24 8.33 -6.03
C GLU A 53 14.79 8.02 -6.42
N LEU A 54 14.36 8.45 -7.62
CA LEU A 54 13.03 8.14 -8.14
C LEU A 54 12.82 6.64 -8.36
N ILE A 55 13.83 5.92 -8.89
CA ILE A 55 13.75 4.46 -9.08
C ILE A 55 13.61 3.76 -7.73
N VAL A 56 14.40 4.15 -6.73
CA VAL A 56 14.34 3.57 -5.38
C VAL A 56 12.96 3.83 -4.75
N ASP A 57 12.43 5.05 -4.81
CA ASP A 57 11.07 5.38 -4.32
C ASP A 57 10.00 4.52 -5.01
N LEU A 58 10.08 4.36 -6.34
CA LEU A 58 9.15 3.50 -7.08
C LEU A 58 9.28 2.02 -6.69
N GLN A 59 10.50 1.52 -6.48
CA GLN A 59 10.74 0.16 -6.01
C GLN A 59 10.16 -0.04 -4.60
N THR A 60 10.38 0.90 -3.67
CA THR A 60 9.80 0.84 -2.33
C THR A 60 8.27 0.82 -2.37
N ARG A 61 7.63 1.68 -3.17
CA ARG A 61 6.16 1.67 -3.33
C ARG A 61 5.65 0.38 -3.97
N LEU A 62 6.42 -0.20 -4.89
CA LEU A 62 6.09 -1.48 -5.51
C LEU A 62 6.23 -2.62 -4.50
N GLU A 63 7.30 -2.63 -3.73
CA GLU A 63 7.55 -3.55 -2.62
C GLU A 63 6.44 -3.46 -1.58
N GLU A 64 6.06 -2.28 -1.10
CA GLU A 64 4.92 -2.08 -0.20
C GLU A 64 3.60 -2.67 -0.76
N LYS A 65 3.44 -2.64 -2.09
CA LYS A 65 2.27 -3.17 -2.79
C LYS A 65 2.36 -4.68 -3.06
N ILE A 66 3.55 -5.25 -3.15
CA ILE A 66 3.81 -6.67 -3.47
C ILE A 66 4.05 -7.52 -2.21
N LEU A 67 4.76 -6.99 -1.21
CA LEU A 67 5.32 -7.73 -0.07
C LEU A 67 4.28 -8.32 0.88
N HIS A 68 3.02 -7.93 0.76
CA HIS A 68 1.94 -8.58 1.48
C HIS A 68 0.86 -9.00 0.52
N THR A 69 0.59 -10.32 0.48
CA THR A 69 -0.66 -10.79 -0.08
C THR A 69 -1.80 -10.05 0.61
N THR A 70 -2.90 -9.77 -0.10
CA THR A 70 -4.08 -9.16 0.54
C THR A 70 -4.52 -9.97 1.77
N THR A 71 -4.25 -11.27 1.76
CA THR A 71 -4.38 -12.15 2.92
C THR A 71 -3.51 -11.71 4.10
N GLU A 72 -2.20 -11.54 3.94
CA GLU A 72 -1.32 -11.05 5.02
C GLU A 72 -1.72 -9.67 5.54
N GLN A 73 -2.13 -8.75 4.65
CA GLN A 73 -2.61 -7.43 5.07
C GLN A 73 -3.85 -7.54 5.96
N ILE A 74 -4.79 -8.43 5.61
CA ILE A 74 -5.97 -8.74 6.43
C ILE A 74 -5.54 -9.36 7.77
N ILE A 75 -4.63 -10.32 7.76
CA ILE A 75 -4.15 -10.98 9.00
C ILE A 75 -3.50 -9.94 9.92
N LYS A 76 -2.60 -9.08 9.41
CA LYS A 76 -1.99 -7.99 10.18
C LYS A 76 -3.01 -7.01 10.75
N LEU A 77 -4.05 -6.67 9.97
CA LEU A 77 -5.16 -5.83 10.45
C LEU A 77 -5.88 -6.51 11.61
N LEU A 78 -6.24 -7.78 11.49
CA LEU A 78 -6.94 -8.54 12.53
C LEU A 78 -6.13 -8.63 13.82
N LEU A 79 -4.82 -8.86 13.74
CA LEU A 79 -3.93 -8.83 14.90
C LEU A 79 -3.92 -7.44 15.56
N ARG A 80 -3.83 -6.37 14.78
CA ARG A 80 -3.89 -5.00 15.32
C ARG A 80 -5.23 -4.70 16.01
N LEU A 81 -6.34 -5.15 15.42
CA LEU A 81 -7.68 -4.99 16.01
C LEU A 81 -7.83 -5.78 17.31
N SER A 82 -7.26 -6.98 17.39
CA SER A 82 -7.25 -7.78 18.62
C SER A 82 -6.44 -7.12 19.75
N GLN A 83 -5.40 -6.35 19.43
CA GLN A 83 -4.63 -5.62 20.44
C GLN A 83 -5.32 -4.33 20.90
N SER A 84 -5.96 -3.61 19.98
CA SER A 84 -6.54 -2.29 20.25
C SER A 84 -7.98 -2.32 20.76
N HIS A 85 -8.76 -3.31 20.34
CA HIS A 85 -10.20 -3.43 20.63
C HIS A 85 -10.54 -4.83 21.16
N GLY A 86 -9.55 -5.59 21.63
CA GLY A 86 -9.73 -6.96 22.05
C GLY A 86 -9.88 -7.14 23.55
N GLU A 87 -10.80 -8.00 23.95
CA GLU A 87 -10.90 -8.54 25.29
C GLU A 87 -10.45 -10.01 25.27
N LYS A 88 -9.48 -10.35 26.13
CA LYS A 88 -9.03 -11.73 26.31
C LYS A 88 -10.16 -12.55 26.94
N ARG A 89 -10.41 -13.74 26.39
CA ARG A 89 -11.38 -14.70 26.91
C ARG A 89 -10.68 -15.89 27.59
N PRO A 90 -11.42 -16.68 28.39
CA PRO A 90 -10.88 -17.87 29.05
C PRO A 90 -10.45 -19.00 28.11
N ASP A 91 -10.87 -18.96 26.84
CA ASP A 91 -10.60 -19.96 25.80
C ASP A 91 -9.39 -19.60 24.91
N ASP A 92 -8.48 -18.75 25.41
CA ASP A 92 -7.31 -18.20 24.70
C ASP A 92 -7.64 -17.44 23.39
N LEU A 93 -8.92 -17.14 23.15
CA LEU A 93 -9.36 -16.29 22.06
C LEU A 93 -9.42 -14.83 22.49
N ILE A 94 -9.18 -13.93 21.54
CA ILE A 94 -9.42 -12.49 21.71
C ILE A 94 -10.72 -12.12 21.03
N ARG A 95 -11.66 -11.53 21.78
CA ARG A 95 -12.91 -10.99 21.24
C ARG A 95 -12.72 -9.54 20.86
N VAL A 96 -12.88 -9.21 19.59
CA VAL A 96 -12.92 -7.82 19.12
C VAL A 96 -14.28 -7.24 19.49
N THR A 97 -14.31 -6.29 20.42
CA THR A 97 -15.54 -5.70 20.98
C THR A 97 -16.29 -4.80 20.00
N THR A 98 -15.60 -4.29 18.98
CA THR A 98 -16.19 -3.51 17.89
C THR A 98 -16.66 -4.41 16.75
N LEU A 99 -17.88 -4.19 16.26
CA LEU A 99 -18.41 -4.86 15.07
C LEU A 99 -17.91 -4.17 13.80
N PHE A 100 -16.97 -4.80 13.10
CA PHE A 100 -16.50 -4.34 11.79
C PHE A 100 -17.19 -5.09 10.65
N THR A 101 -17.69 -4.34 9.68
CA THR A 101 -18.20 -4.89 8.41
C THR A 101 -17.06 -5.20 7.44
N ASN A 102 -17.28 -6.13 6.52
CA ASN A 102 -16.28 -6.46 5.48
C ASN A 102 -15.89 -5.24 4.63
N ARG A 103 -16.78 -4.26 4.46
CA ARG A 103 -16.48 -3.03 3.69
C ARG A 103 -15.58 -2.09 4.48
N GLU A 104 -15.78 -1.95 5.79
CA GLU A 104 -14.88 -1.15 6.64
C GLU A 104 -13.48 -1.77 6.69
N LEU A 105 -13.40 -3.09 6.86
CA LEU A 105 -12.13 -3.80 6.82
C LEU A 105 -11.43 -3.63 5.46
N ALA A 106 -12.17 -3.68 4.35
CA ALA A 106 -11.63 -3.49 3.01
C ALA A 106 -11.07 -2.07 2.80
N ASN A 107 -11.78 -1.05 3.30
CA ASN A 107 -11.32 0.34 3.26
C ASN A 107 -10.04 0.55 4.06
N MET A 108 -9.86 -0.15 5.20
CA MET A 108 -8.66 -0.03 6.04
C MET A 108 -7.38 -0.56 5.38
N ILE A 109 -7.49 -1.47 4.40
CA ILE A 109 -6.33 -2.09 3.72
C ILE A 109 -6.28 -1.79 2.21
N GLY A 110 -7.17 -0.94 1.69
CA GLY A 110 -7.21 -0.61 0.27
C GLY A 110 -7.55 -1.81 -0.64
N SER A 111 -8.44 -2.69 -0.19
CA SER A 111 -8.86 -3.89 -0.91
C SER A 111 -10.35 -3.86 -1.30
N SER A 112 -10.83 -4.86 -2.02
CA SER A 112 -12.26 -5.03 -2.31
C SER A 112 -12.98 -5.77 -1.17
N ARG A 113 -14.27 -5.47 -0.97
CA ARG A 113 -15.13 -6.17 0.00
C ARG A 113 -15.15 -7.68 -0.26
N GLU A 114 -15.13 -8.08 -1.53
CA GLU A 114 -15.16 -9.46 -1.99
C GLU A 114 -13.89 -10.19 -1.58
N THR A 115 -12.73 -9.53 -1.70
CA THR A 115 -11.44 -10.08 -1.32
C THR A 115 -11.37 -10.30 0.20
N VAL A 116 -11.77 -9.29 0.98
CA VAL A 116 -11.86 -9.43 2.44
C VAL A 116 -12.80 -10.55 2.84
N SER A 117 -13.99 -10.62 2.22
CA SER A 117 -14.96 -11.68 2.50
C SER A 117 -14.40 -13.07 2.22
N ARG A 118 -13.66 -13.23 1.11
CA ARG A 118 -13.03 -14.51 0.72
C ARG A 118 -11.96 -14.93 1.73
N THR A 119 -11.09 -13.99 2.13
CA THR A 119 -10.03 -14.25 3.11
C THR A 119 -10.59 -14.58 4.48
N LEU A 120 -11.57 -13.81 4.98
CA LEU A 120 -12.21 -14.11 6.28
C LEU A 120 -12.86 -15.49 6.27
N THR A 121 -13.48 -15.89 5.15
CA THR A 121 -14.05 -17.24 5.00
C THR A 121 -12.96 -18.32 5.06
N GLN A 122 -11.80 -18.09 4.45
CA GLN A 122 -10.65 -19.00 4.52
C GLN A 122 -10.08 -19.11 5.93
N LEU A 123 -9.92 -17.99 6.64
CA LEU A 123 -9.44 -17.96 8.03
C LEU A 123 -10.43 -18.66 8.98
N LYS A 124 -11.75 -18.52 8.76
CA LYS A 124 -12.78 -19.28 9.48
C LYS A 124 -12.68 -20.78 9.24
N LYS A 125 -12.45 -21.22 7.99
CA LYS A 125 -12.24 -22.63 7.65
C LYS A 125 -10.99 -23.21 8.33
N LYS A 126 -9.92 -22.41 8.45
CA LYS A 126 -8.70 -22.76 9.20
C LYS A 126 -8.87 -22.72 10.73
N LYS A 127 -10.05 -22.35 11.25
CA LYS A 127 -10.33 -22.17 12.68
C LYS A 127 -9.45 -21.10 13.37
N LEU A 128 -8.89 -20.17 12.59
CA LEU A 128 -8.07 -19.07 13.11
C LEU A 128 -8.92 -17.92 13.64
N ILE A 129 -10.11 -17.75 13.05
CA ILE A 129 -11.11 -16.78 13.50
C ILE A 129 -12.49 -17.44 13.57
N ALA A 130 -13.34 -16.92 14.45
CA ALA A 130 -14.74 -17.30 14.58
C ALA A 130 -15.61 -16.05 14.83
N SER A 131 -16.90 -16.26 15.00
CA SER A 131 -17.84 -15.21 15.40
C SER A 131 -18.63 -15.68 16.61
N ASP A 132 -18.86 -14.80 17.58
CA ASP A 132 -19.75 -15.08 18.71
C ASP A 132 -21.24 -14.95 18.32
N GLN A 133 -22.12 -15.27 19.26
CA GLN A 133 -23.58 -15.21 19.05
C GLN A 133 -24.09 -13.80 18.70
N ASN A 134 -23.34 -12.77 19.10
CA ASN A 134 -23.66 -11.37 18.88
C ASN A 134 -22.94 -10.79 17.64
N GLY A 135 -22.22 -11.64 16.87
CA GLY A 135 -21.52 -11.25 15.65
C GLY A 135 -20.11 -10.70 15.84
N HIS A 136 -19.58 -10.65 17.07
CA HIS A 136 -18.22 -10.17 17.31
C HIS A 136 -17.20 -11.18 16.80
N MET A 137 -16.07 -10.66 16.29
CA MET A 137 -15.01 -11.52 15.81
C MET A 137 -14.21 -12.09 16.99
N LEU A 138 -13.97 -13.40 16.95
CA LEU A 138 -13.08 -14.12 17.87
C LEU A 138 -11.81 -14.48 17.10
N ILE A 139 -10.65 -14.18 17.65
CA ILE A 139 -9.35 -14.35 17.00
C ILE A 139 -8.45 -15.22 17.87
N ASN A 140 -7.91 -16.30 17.30
CA ASN A 140 -6.79 -17.03 17.91
C ASN A 140 -5.49 -16.29 17.56
N PHE A 141 -5.01 -15.45 18.46
CA PHE A 141 -3.90 -14.53 18.19
C PHE A 141 -2.61 -15.26 17.79
N GLU A 142 -2.23 -16.28 18.57
CA GLU A 142 -0.99 -17.02 18.36
C GLU A 142 -0.99 -17.78 17.03
N GLU A 143 -2.05 -18.52 16.74
CA GLU A 143 -2.14 -19.27 15.47
C GLU A 143 -2.29 -18.36 14.26
N LEU A 144 -3.01 -17.24 14.41
CA LEU A 144 -3.15 -16.25 13.34
C LEU A 144 -1.82 -15.53 13.05
N HIS A 145 -1.00 -15.27 14.08
CA HIS A 145 0.31 -14.65 13.93
C HIS A 145 1.33 -15.58 13.22
N LYS A 146 1.27 -16.89 13.48
CA LYS A 146 2.13 -17.88 12.80
C LYS A 146 1.95 -17.91 11.28
N GLU A 147 0.77 -17.59 10.76
CA GLU A 147 0.49 -17.56 9.30
C GLU A 147 1.25 -16.47 8.53
N ILE A 148 1.89 -15.51 9.21
CA ILE A 148 2.66 -14.42 8.58
C ILE A 148 4.17 -14.61 8.75
N ILE A 149 4.61 -15.63 9.49
CA ILE A 149 6.03 -15.88 9.83
C ILE A 149 6.61 -17.04 8.98
N ILE A 150 5.75 -17.76 8.27
CA ILE A 150 6.12 -18.84 7.33
C ILE A 150 6.34 -18.24 5.94
#